data_AF-A0A842RWM8-F1
#
_entry.id   AF-A0A842RWM8-F1
#
_cell.length_a   1.000
_cell.length_b   1.000
_cell.length_c   1.000
_cell.angle_alpha   90.00
_cell.angle_beta   90.00
_cell.angle_gamma   90.00
#
_symmetry.space_group_name_H-M   'P 1'
#
loop_
_entity.id
_entity.type
_entity.pdbx_description
1 polymer ?
#
loop_
_entity_poly.entity_id
_entity_poly.type
_entity_poly.pdbx_seq_one_letter_code
_entity_poly.pdbx_strand_id
1 'polypeptide(L)' 'MSKTNSSIIKFNPDKCVACRICELWCSYINTGKFSLNEANLKINYPYKDLPQISINEKCKECGQCVEMCLYGALIFEEGS' A
#
# COMPACT_ATOMS: atom_id res chain seq x y z
N MET A 1 9.60 5.12 27.69
CA MET A 1 8.17 5.32 27.41
C MET A 1 8.02 6.52 26.49
N SER A 2 7.88 6.31 25.18
CA SER A 2 7.56 7.40 24.23
C SER A 2 6.88 6.83 22.98
N LYS A 3 5.54 6.76 23.04
CA LYS A 3 4.54 6.76 21.94
C LYS A 3 4.81 5.87 20.71
N THR A 4 4.12 4.73 20.67
CA THR A 4 3.88 3.94 19.45
C THR A 4 2.94 4.75 18.53
N ASN A 5 3.49 5.63 17.69
CA ASN A 5 2.72 6.25 16.60
C ASN A 5 2.53 5.20 15.49
N SER A 6 1.54 4.32 15.62
CA SER A 6 1.16 3.40 14.53
C SER A 6 0.64 4.23 13.36
N SER A 7 1.36 4.25 12.25
CA SER A 7 0.95 4.95 11.04
C SER A 7 0.02 4.04 10.24
N ILE A 8 -1.23 4.47 10.03
CA ILE A 8 -2.23 3.68 9.32
C ILE A 8 -2.21 4.08 7.84
N ILE A 9 -2.07 3.10 6.94
CA ILE A 9 -2.26 3.33 5.50
C ILE A 9 -3.77 3.30 5.22
N LYS A 10 -4.33 4.45 4.84
CA LYS A 10 -5.70 4.52 4.32
C LYS A 10 -5.73 4.41 2.81
N PHE A 11 -6.77 3.76 2.31
CA PHE A 11 -6.99 3.51 0.89
C PHE A 11 -8.32 4.09 0.42
N ASN A 12 -8.27 4.87 -0.66
CA ASN A 12 -9.45 5.39 -1.36
C ASN A 12 -9.63 4.64 -2.68
N PRO A 13 -10.64 3.75 -2.79
CA PRO A 13 -10.86 2.96 -3.99
C PRO A 13 -11.27 3.78 -5.21
N ASP A 14 -11.97 4.91 -5.04
CA ASP A 14 -12.46 5.75 -6.14
C ASP A 14 -11.31 6.44 -6.90
N LYS A 15 -10.16 6.60 -6.25
CA LYS A 15 -8.94 7.17 -6.83
C LYS A 15 -7.98 6.11 -7.38
N CYS A 16 -8.23 4.83 -7.11
CA CYS A 16 -7.33 3.76 -7.51
C CYS A 16 -7.57 3.36 -8.97
N VAL A 17 -6.66 3.74 -9.87
CA VAL A 17 -6.72 3.41 -11.31
C VAL A 17 -6.03 2.09 -11.68
N ALA A 18 -5.76 1.23 -10.70
CA ALA A 18 -5.14 -0.08 -10.92
C ALA A 18 -3.74 -0.08 -11.56
N CYS A 19 -2.95 0.98 -11.40
CA CYS A 19 -1.63 1.08 -12.05
C CYS A 19 -0.55 0.12 -11.51
N ARG A 20 -0.78 -0.53 -10.36
CA ARG A 20 0.15 -1.48 -9.71
C ARG A 20 1.51 -0.91 -9.25
N ILE A 21 1.72 0.40 -9.34
CA ILE A 21 2.98 1.06 -8.95
C ILE A 21 3.29 0.84 -7.47
N CYS A 22 2.27 0.90 -6.59
CA CYS A 22 2.45 0.65 -5.16
C CYS A 22 2.94 -0.78 -4.85
N GLU A 23 2.50 -1.79 -5.60
CA GLU A 23 2.96 -3.18 -5.48
C GLU A 23 4.39 -3.34 -5.98
N LEU A 24 4.71 -2.75 -7.13
CA LEU A 24 6.05 -2.80 -7.72
C LEU A 24 7.08 -2.13 -6.82
N TRP A 25 6.80 -0.94 -6.30
CA TRP A 25 7.69 -0.28 -5.35
C TRP A 25 7.77 -1.03 -4.02
N CYS A 26 6.67 -1.59 -3.54
CA CYS A 26 6.69 -2.40 -2.31
C CYS A 26 7.64 -3.60 -2.46
N SER A 27 7.57 -4.35 -3.55
CA SER A 27 8.49 -5.47 -3.80
C SER A 27 9.93 -5.00 -3.98
N TYR A 28 10.17 -3.94 -4.75
CA TYR A 28 11.51 -3.42 -4.97
C TYR A 28 12.19 -3.00 -3.66
N ILE A 29 11.49 -2.28 -2.79
CA ILE A 29 12.03 -1.83 -1.50
C ILE A 29 12.33 -3.00 -0.55
N ASN A 30 11.58 -4.11 -0.65
CA ASN A 30 11.76 -5.25 0.23
C ASN A 30 12.73 -6.31 -0.29
N THR A 31 12.83 -6.49 -1.62
CA THR A 31 13.55 -7.61 -2.24
C THR A 31 14.51 -7.19 -3.36
N GLY A 32 14.51 -5.93 -3.77
CA GLY A 32 15.29 -5.42 -4.89
C GLY A 32 14.75 -5.80 -6.27
N LYS A 33 13.57 -6.44 -6.34
CA LYS A 33 12.96 -6.94 -7.58
C LYS A 33 11.61 -6.29 -7.83
N PHE A 34 11.26 -6.07 -9.09
CA PHE A 34 9.93 -5.68 -9.51
C PHE A 34 9.03 -6.91 -9.66
N SER A 35 8.29 -7.27 -8.61
CA SER A 35 7.46 -8.48 -8.57
C SER A 35 6.16 -8.24 -7.79
N LEU A 36 5.01 -8.31 -8.48
CA LEU A 36 3.69 -8.19 -7.83
C LEU A 36 3.46 -9.28 -6.77
N ASN A 37 4.07 -10.45 -6.95
CA ASN A 37 3.92 -11.56 -6.02
C ASN A 37 4.62 -11.32 -4.68
N GLU A 38 5.77 -10.64 -4.72
CA GLU A 38 6.62 -10.35 -3.56
C GLU A 38 6.23 -9.05 -2.83
N ALA A 39 5.19 -8.34 -3.30
CA ALA A 39 4.69 -7.16 -2.63
C ALA A 39 3.92 -7.52 -1.35
N ASN A 40 4.19 -6.76 -0.28
CA ASN A 40 3.50 -6.90 1.01
C ASN A 40 2.16 -6.15 1.06
N LEU A 41 1.99 -5.11 0.23
CA LEU A 41 0.70 -4.49 -0.07
C LEU A 41 0.25 -4.97 -1.45
N LYS A 42 -0.99 -5.45 -1.57
CA LYS A 42 -1.57 -5.92 -2.84
C LYS A 42 -2.89 -5.21 -3.13
N ILE A 43 -3.17 -4.96 -4.41
CA ILE A 43 -4.49 -4.50 -4.85
C ILE A 43 -5.30 -5.70 -5.34
N ASN A 44 -6.49 -5.88 -4.77
CA ASN A 44 -7.45 -6.91 -5.13
C ASN A 44 -8.64 -6.29 -5.88
N TYR A 45 -9.20 -7.05 -6.82
CA TYR A 45 -10.35 -6.62 -7.64
C TYR A 45 -11.44 -7.66 -7.47
N PRO A 46 -12.28 -7.51 -6.44
CA PRO A 46 -13.44 -8.37 -6.29
C PRO A 46 -14.41 -8.14 -7.45
N TYR A 47 -15.11 -9.19 -7.86
CA TYR A 47 -16.02 -9.12 -9.00
C TYR A 47 -17.21 -8.20 -8.68
N LYS A 48 -17.45 -7.20 -9.54
CA LYS A 48 -18.48 -6.15 -9.39
C LYS A 48 -18.31 -5.18 -8.21
N ASP A 49 -17.20 -5.24 -7.49
CA ASP A 49 -16.92 -4.35 -6.36
C ASP A 49 -15.78 -3.39 -6.68
N LEU A 50 -15.66 -2.36 -5.85
CA LEU A 50 -14.52 -1.46 -5.86
C LEU A 50 -13.23 -2.18 -5.50
N PRO A 51 -12.06 -1.72 -6.01
CA PRO A 51 -10.77 -2.27 -5.62
C PRO A 51 -10.60 -2.26 -4.09
N GLN A 52 -9.82 -3.20 -3.58
CA GLN A 52 -9.45 -3.27 -2.17
C GLN A 52 -7.95 -3.45 -2.04
N ILE A 53 -7.37 -3.10 -0.88
CA ILE A 53 -5.98 -3.44 -0.59
C ILE A 53 -5.89 -4.48 0.51
N SER A 54 -4.90 -5.35 0.42
CA SER A 54 -4.48 -6.22 1.51
C SER A 54 -3.02 -5.93 1.85
N ILE A 55 -2.72 -5.86 3.14
CA ILE A 55 -1.38 -5.66 3.68
C ILE A 55 -1.07 -6.84 4.57
N ASN A 56 0.04 -7.53 4.33
CA ASN A 56 0.46 -8.67 5.14
C ASN A 56 1.35 -8.25 6.32
N GLU A 57 1.64 -9.20 7.20
CA GLU A 57 2.44 -9.05 8.42
C GLU A 57 3.92 -8.69 8.18
N LYS A 58 4.41 -8.82 6.95
CA LYS A 58 5.80 -8.47 6.57
C LYS A 58 5.94 -7.00 6.18
N CYS A 59 4.84 -6.24 6.17
CA CYS A 59 4.89 -4.81 5.93
C CYS A 59 5.72 -4.11 7.01
N LYS A 60 6.68 -3.28 6.60
CA LYS A 60 7.56 -2.51 7.48
C LYS A 60 7.07 -1.08 7.74
N GLU A 61 5.84 -0.78 7.35
CA GLU A 61 5.24 0.56 7.45
C GLU A 61 6.12 1.67 6.82
N CYS A 62 6.88 1.33 5.76
CA CYS A 62 7.88 2.24 5.17
C CYS A 62 7.32 3.34 4.27
N GLY A 63 6.03 3.27 3.91
CA GLY A 63 5.35 4.38 3.22
C GLY A 63 5.59 4.56 1.73
N GLN A 64 6.50 3.80 1.14
CA GLN A 64 6.85 3.96 -0.28
C GLN A 64 5.66 3.74 -1.23
N CYS A 65 4.69 2.92 -0.83
CA CYS A 65 3.44 2.76 -1.58
C CYS A 65 2.56 4.04 -1.59
N VAL A 66 2.58 4.82 -0.51
CA VAL A 66 1.88 6.10 -0.38
C VAL A 66 2.59 7.17 -1.22
N GLU A 67 3.92 7.30 -1.05
CA GLU A 67 4.73 8.30 -1.75
C GLU A 67 4.63 8.16 -3.28
N MET A 68 4.62 6.92 -3.79
CA MET A 68 4.55 6.66 -5.23
C MET A 68 3.12 6.67 -5.80
N CYS A 69 2.10 6.88 -4.97
CA CYS A 69 0.72 6.92 -5.42
C CYS A 69 0.35 8.31 -5.98
N LEU A 70 0.62 8.53 -7.27
CA LEU A 70 0.34 9.79 -7.96
C LEU A 70 -1.13 10.22 -7.97
N TYR A 71 -2.05 9.29 -7.75
CA TYR A 71 -3.49 9.54 -7.74
C TYR A 71 -4.03 9.87 -6.35
N GLY A 72 -3.20 9.79 -5.31
CA GLY A 72 -3.63 9.99 -3.92
C GLY A 72 -4.65 8.96 -3.45
N ALA A 73 -4.58 7.73 -3.96
CA ALA A 73 -5.40 6.60 -3.52
C ALA A 73 -4.89 5.98 -2.21
N LEU A 74 -3.63 6.26 -1.83
CA LEU A 74 -3.01 5.82 -0.58
C LEU A 74 -2.55 7.05 0.20
N ILE A 75 -2.82 7.10 1.51
CA ILE A 75 -2.35 8.16 2.42
C ILE A 75 -1.89 7.55 3.74
N PHE A 76 -0.95 8.23 4.40
CA PHE A 76 -0.66 7.98 5.81
C PHE A 76 -1.55 8.81 6.69
N GLU A 77 -2.10 8.18 7.72
CA GLU A 77 -2.69 8.88 8.84
C GLU A 77 -2.04 8.43 10.15
N GLU A 78 -1.81 9.38 11.05
CA GLU A 78 -1.39 9.08 12.41
C GLU A 78 -2.56 8.37 13.12
N GLY A 79 -2.31 7.14 13.61
CA GLY A 79 -3.28 6.43 14.43
C GLY A 79 -3.52 7.19 15.73
N SER A 80 -4.74 7.71 15.91
CA SER A 80 -5.24 8.32 17.13
C SER A 80 -5.43 7.32 18.26
#